data_AF-A0A9C8L7M4-F1
#
_entry.id   AF-A0A9C8L7M4-F1
#
_cell.length_a   1.000
_cell.length_b   1.000
_cell.length_c   1.000
_cell.angle_alpha   90.00
_cell.angle_beta   90.00
_cell.angle_gamma   90.00
#
_symmetry.space_group_name_H-M   'P 1'
#
loop_
_entity.id
_entity.type
_entity.pdbx_description
1 polymer ?
#
loop_
_entity_poly.entity_id
_entity_poly.type
_entity_poly.pdbx_seq_one_letter_code
_entity_poly.pdbx_strand_id
1 'polypeptide(L)'
;MSRKRRRKRHRRPKRSDDFRVTTPEGDEIVFTSALYRHTDQEDVLSILRSADDFGLDDDLAPESDGSYHFPWFETRPDAPQQFAPLGKRVLAHLVLTPTKLEVEAPSRRRLDDCRQRLEELLGERIRLIQTGAKELAEVLSEGPSTEPEEPFVPPPELIAEIEDKMLRQWIDESIPALGGQTPREAVKTPEGRRQVLELIEYSVQMQKSMPKRPGMFAPDYRKVKKMLGLE
;
A
#
# COMPACT_ATOMS: atom_id res chain seq x y z
N MET A 1 -48.95 -28.66 22.92
CA MET A 1 -49.39 -27.25 23.05
C MET A 1 -48.19 -26.36 23.35
N SER A 2 -47.77 -25.55 22.37
CA SER A 2 -46.56 -24.72 22.38
C SER A 2 -46.59 -23.56 23.37
N ARG A 3 -45.54 -23.42 24.21
CA ARG A 3 -45.26 -22.19 24.97
C ARG A 3 -44.40 -21.24 24.12
N LYS A 4 -45.03 -20.21 23.53
CA LYS A 4 -44.37 -19.07 22.86
C LYS A 4 -43.56 -18.25 23.89
N ARG A 5 -42.22 -18.30 23.81
CA ARG A 5 -41.35 -17.31 24.46
C ARG A 5 -41.32 -16.02 23.61
N ARG A 6 -41.87 -14.92 24.14
CA ARG A 6 -41.74 -13.56 23.60
C ARG A 6 -40.24 -13.16 23.62
N ARG A 7 -39.62 -13.02 22.45
CA ARG A 7 -38.27 -12.44 22.30
C ARG A 7 -38.31 -10.95 22.63
N LYS A 8 -37.47 -10.53 23.59
CA LYS A 8 -37.17 -9.12 23.87
C LYS A 8 -36.64 -8.46 22.60
N ARG A 9 -37.28 -7.37 22.16
CA ARG A 9 -36.77 -6.47 21.13
C ARG A 9 -35.45 -5.86 21.62
N HIS A 10 -34.33 -6.25 21.04
CA HIS A 10 -33.10 -5.48 21.13
C HIS A 10 -33.17 -4.34 20.11
N ARG A 11 -33.20 -3.11 20.64
CA ARG A 11 -32.98 -1.89 19.87
C ARG A 11 -31.58 -1.97 19.27
N ARG A 12 -31.48 -1.89 17.94
CA ARG A 12 -30.20 -1.72 17.24
C ARG A 12 -29.58 -0.39 17.69
N PRO A 13 -28.30 -0.34 18.07
CA PRO A 13 -27.62 0.92 18.31
C PRO A 13 -27.54 1.71 16.99
N LYS A 14 -27.76 3.02 17.08
CA LYS A 14 -27.58 3.98 15.99
C LYS A 14 -26.14 3.87 15.47
N ARG A 15 -25.98 3.72 14.15
CA ARG A 15 -24.69 3.91 13.46
C ARG A 15 -24.20 5.33 13.75
N SER A 16 -23.06 5.43 14.42
CA SER A 16 -22.28 6.64 14.59
C SER A 16 -21.66 7.07 13.27
N ASP A 17 -21.47 8.38 13.12
CA ASP A 17 -20.96 9.16 12.01
C ASP A 17 -20.17 8.46 10.88
N ASP A 18 -20.50 8.91 9.68
CA ASP A 18 -19.98 8.54 8.37
C ASP A 18 -18.48 8.84 8.27
N PHE A 19 -17.62 7.89 8.66
CA PHE A 19 -16.19 7.94 8.37
C PHE A 19 -15.99 7.84 6.85
N ARG A 20 -15.86 8.98 6.17
CA ARG A 20 -15.44 9.01 4.77
C ARG A 20 -13.95 8.75 4.69
N VAL A 21 -13.59 7.58 4.18
CA VAL A 21 -12.20 7.25 3.88
C VAL A 21 -11.83 7.97 2.58
N THR A 22 -10.90 8.91 2.67
CA THR A 22 -10.36 9.65 1.53
C THR A 22 -8.90 9.29 1.30
N THR A 23 -8.39 9.51 0.09
CA THR A 23 -6.96 9.50 -0.17
C THR A 23 -6.27 10.63 0.63
N PRO A 24 -4.94 10.58 0.79
CA PRO A 24 -4.18 11.72 1.34
C PRO A 24 -4.30 13.02 0.54
N GLU A 25 -4.72 12.97 -0.73
CA GLU A 25 -5.07 14.16 -1.53
C GLU A 25 -6.44 14.76 -1.15
N GLY A 26 -7.24 14.04 -0.35
CA GLY A 26 -8.62 14.38 -0.02
C GLY A 26 -9.65 13.83 -1.01
N ASP A 27 -9.23 13.02 -1.99
CA ASP A 27 -10.14 12.41 -2.97
C ASP A 27 -10.93 11.26 -2.34
N GLU A 28 -12.16 11.04 -2.79
CA GLU A 28 -12.93 9.86 -2.43
C GLU A 28 -12.26 8.58 -2.92
N ILE A 29 -12.20 7.54 -2.07
CA ILE A 29 -11.66 6.25 -2.48
C ILE A 29 -12.67 5.53 -3.37
N VAL A 30 -12.33 5.47 -4.66
CA VAL A 30 -13.06 4.72 -5.70
C VAL A 30 -12.03 3.86 -6.41
N PHE A 31 -12.32 2.58 -6.59
CA PHE A 31 -11.44 1.69 -7.34
C PHE A 31 -11.67 1.93 -8.82
N THR A 32 -10.68 2.54 -9.45
CA THR A 32 -10.75 2.92 -10.86
C THR A 32 -9.71 2.14 -11.63
N SER A 33 -10.06 1.71 -12.84
CA SER A 33 -9.14 0.95 -13.69
C SER A 33 -9.11 1.44 -15.12
N ALA A 34 -7.99 1.22 -15.79
CA ALA A 34 -7.84 1.41 -17.22
C ALA A 34 -7.15 0.18 -17.83
N LEU A 35 -7.61 -0.22 -19.00
CA LEU A 35 -7.06 -1.35 -19.75
C LEU A 35 -6.57 -0.84 -21.10
N TYR A 36 -5.29 -1.07 -21.38
CA TYR A 36 -4.63 -0.80 -22.65
C TYR A 36 -4.25 -2.10 -23.36
N ARG A 37 -4.24 -2.06 -24.69
CA ARG A 37 -3.61 -3.08 -25.55
C ARG A 37 -2.24 -2.59 -25.98
N HIS A 38 -1.26 -3.49 -26.05
CA HIS A 38 0.02 -3.26 -26.72
C HIS A 38 0.36 -4.48 -27.60
N THR A 39 1.39 -4.35 -28.44
CA THR A 39 1.85 -5.43 -29.33
C THR A 39 3.25 -5.93 -29.02
N ASP A 40 3.99 -5.22 -28.17
CA ASP A 40 5.36 -5.55 -27.77
C ASP A 40 5.49 -5.32 -26.27
N GLN A 41 5.70 -6.39 -25.50
CA GLN A 41 5.80 -6.31 -24.04
C GLN A 41 7.17 -5.80 -23.60
N GLU A 42 8.23 -6.21 -24.29
CA GLU A 42 9.61 -5.87 -23.95
C GLU A 42 9.92 -4.40 -24.26
N ASP A 43 9.40 -3.87 -25.37
CA ASP A 43 9.51 -2.44 -25.69
C ASP A 43 8.81 -1.57 -24.64
N VAL A 44 7.62 -1.99 -24.18
CA VAL A 44 6.90 -1.30 -23.09
C VAL A 44 7.70 -1.35 -21.79
N LEU A 45 8.22 -2.52 -21.40
CA LEU A 45 9.05 -2.67 -20.20
C LEU A 45 10.28 -1.77 -20.24
N SER A 46 10.99 -1.75 -21.37
CA SER A 46 12.21 -0.96 -21.56
C SER A 46 11.96 0.55 -21.36
N ILE A 47 10.87 1.06 -21.95
CA ILE A 47 10.50 2.48 -21.81
C ILE A 47 10.11 2.81 -20.37
N LEU A 48 9.27 1.97 -19.73
CA LEU A 48 8.80 2.22 -18.37
C LEU A 48 9.93 2.11 -17.34
N ARG A 49 10.88 1.18 -17.52
CA ARG A 49 12.11 1.09 -16.69
C ARG A 49 12.94 2.37 -16.74
N SER A 50 13.01 3.02 -17.91
CA SER A 50 13.79 4.24 -18.12
C SER A 50 13.18 5.49 -17.46
N ALA A 51 11.95 5.42 -16.95
CA ALA A 51 11.21 6.58 -16.44
C ALA A 51 11.40 6.82 -14.93
N ASP A 52 12.06 5.90 -14.20
CA ASP A 52 12.41 5.95 -12.76
C ASP A 52 11.25 6.18 -11.76
N ASP A 53 10.01 6.17 -12.26
CA ASP A 53 8.77 6.36 -11.50
C ASP A 53 7.88 5.11 -11.46
N PHE A 54 8.27 4.05 -12.17
CA PHE A 54 7.69 2.72 -12.08
C PHE A 54 8.62 1.78 -11.30
N GLY A 55 8.06 0.97 -10.42
CA GLY A 55 8.81 -0.02 -9.63
C GLY A 55 9.21 -1.26 -10.43
N LEU A 56 9.89 -1.04 -11.55
CA LEU A 56 10.45 -2.08 -12.42
C LEU A 56 11.94 -2.25 -12.07
N ASP A 57 12.23 -2.79 -10.89
CA ASP A 57 13.59 -3.08 -10.47
C ASP A 57 14.24 -4.15 -11.38
N ASP A 58 15.58 -4.16 -11.48
CA ASP A 58 16.32 -5.10 -12.34
C ASP A 58 16.05 -6.59 -11.98
N ASP A 59 15.69 -6.85 -10.72
CA ASP A 59 15.37 -8.19 -10.21
C ASP A 59 13.89 -8.58 -10.37
N LEU A 60 13.05 -7.70 -10.93
CA LEU A 60 11.62 -8.01 -11.14
C LEU A 60 11.47 -9.09 -12.21
N ALA A 61 11.13 -10.29 -11.76
CA ALA A 61 10.78 -11.42 -12.62
C ALA A 61 9.30 -11.36 -13.03
N PRO A 62 8.94 -11.86 -14.23
CA PRO A 62 7.55 -12.08 -14.55
C PRO A 62 6.95 -13.20 -13.69
N GLU A 63 5.65 -13.11 -13.49
CA GLU A 63 4.84 -14.18 -12.93
C GLU A 63 4.79 -15.40 -13.87
N SER A 64 4.25 -16.52 -13.37
CA SER A 64 4.16 -17.77 -14.13
C SER A 64 3.38 -17.67 -15.46
N ASP A 65 2.51 -16.67 -15.58
CA ASP A 65 1.73 -16.36 -16.78
C ASP A 65 2.43 -15.37 -17.74
N GLY A 66 3.64 -14.92 -17.39
CA GLY A 66 4.41 -13.93 -18.15
C GLY A 66 4.02 -12.49 -17.86
N SER A 67 3.20 -12.21 -16.83
CA SER A 67 2.83 -10.85 -16.44
C SER A 67 3.85 -10.22 -15.49
N TYR A 68 4.01 -8.90 -15.55
CA TYR A 68 4.81 -8.12 -14.61
C TYR A 68 3.89 -7.25 -13.77
N HIS A 69 4.08 -7.29 -12.45
CA HIS A 69 3.29 -6.51 -11.49
C HIS A 69 4.20 -5.47 -10.85
N PHE A 70 3.86 -4.19 -10.98
CA PHE A 70 4.69 -3.12 -10.47
C PHE A 70 3.88 -1.88 -10.08
N PRO A 71 4.32 -1.14 -9.05
CA PRO A 71 3.69 0.11 -8.66
C PRO A 71 4.12 1.27 -9.57
N TRP A 72 3.27 2.29 -9.67
CA TRP A 72 3.66 3.63 -10.09
C TRP A 72 3.74 4.56 -8.87
N PHE A 73 4.82 5.31 -8.77
CA PHE A 73 5.18 6.09 -7.60
C PHE A 73 4.91 7.59 -7.75
N GLU A 74 4.65 8.23 -6.62
CA GLU A 74 4.61 9.68 -6.50
C GLU A 74 6.00 10.28 -6.73
N THR A 75 6.09 11.16 -7.72
CA THR A 75 7.32 11.85 -8.11
C THR A 75 7.25 13.37 -7.88
N ARG A 76 6.09 13.90 -7.47
CA ARG A 76 5.96 15.34 -7.23
C ARG A 76 6.82 15.78 -6.03
N PRO A 77 7.65 16.81 -6.19
CA PRO A 77 8.57 17.27 -5.14
C PRO A 77 7.84 17.90 -3.94
N ASP A 78 6.61 18.39 -4.13
CA ASP A 78 5.76 19.00 -3.12
C ASP A 78 4.76 18.01 -2.50
N ALA A 79 4.80 16.73 -2.89
CA ALA A 79 3.90 15.72 -2.33
C ALA A 79 4.12 15.60 -0.82
N PRO A 80 3.03 15.50 -0.02
CA PRO A 80 3.16 15.31 1.42
C PRO A 80 3.93 14.01 1.71
N GLN A 81 5.17 14.13 2.22
CA GLN A 81 5.99 12.99 2.68
C GLN A 81 5.35 12.24 3.87
N GLN A 82 4.23 12.76 4.40
CA GLN A 82 3.59 12.35 5.64
C GLN A 82 3.00 10.92 5.63
N PHE A 83 2.87 10.27 4.46
CA PHE A 83 2.14 8.99 4.35
C PHE A 83 2.93 7.81 3.78
N ALA A 84 4.23 7.97 3.54
CA ALA A 84 5.11 6.86 3.18
C ALA A 84 6.30 6.82 4.15
N PRO A 85 6.15 6.21 5.34
CA PRO A 85 7.25 6.05 6.29
C PRO A 85 8.37 5.14 5.78
N LEU A 86 8.16 4.42 4.66
CA LEU A 86 9.17 3.72 3.88
C LEU A 86 8.84 3.88 2.38
N GLY A 87 9.84 4.28 1.58
CA GLY A 87 9.79 4.28 0.12
C GLY A 87 8.97 5.41 -0.52
N LYS A 88 8.93 5.43 -1.86
CA LYS A 88 8.06 6.35 -2.60
C LYS A 88 6.60 5.91 -2.44
N ARG A 89 5.71 6.89 -2.34
CA ARG A 89 4.28 6.62 -2.18
C ARG A 89 3.69 6.00 -3.45
N VAL A 90 2.97 4.90 -3.33
CA VAL A 90 2.30 4.24 -4.46
C VAL A 90 1.02 5.00 -4.84
N LEU A 91 0.91 5.37 -6.11
CA LEU A 91 -0.24 6.07 -6.68
C LEU A 91 -1.19 5.12 -7.41
N ALA A 92 -0.64 4.13 -8.11
CA ALA A 92 -1.37 3.11 -8.86
C ALA A 92 -0.59 1.79 -8.90
N HIS A 93 -1.29 0.69 -9.18
CA HIS A 93 -0.71 -0.62 -9.48
C HIS A 93 -0.91 -0.93 -10.97
N LEU A 94 0.11 -1.52 -11.59
CA LEU A 94 0.09 -1.89 -12.99
C LEU A 94 0.38 -3.38 -13.15
N VAL A 95 -0.34 -3.98 -14.10
CA VAL A 95 -0.11 -5.36 -14.54
C VAL A 95 0.16 -5.33 -16.04
N LEU A 96 1.38 -5.69 -16.43
CA LEU A 96 1.77 -5.80 -17.83
C LEU A 96 1.84 -7.27 -18.23
N THR A 97 0.78 -7.74 -18.88
CA THR A 97 0.72 -9.07 -19.49
C THR A 97 1.41 -9.07 -20.86
N PRO A 98 1.52 -10.22 -21.56
CA PRO A 98 2.06 -10.25 -22.91
C PRO A 98 1.30 -9.41 -23.96
N THR A 99 0.05 -9.01 -23.71
CA THR A 99 -0.79 -8.32 -24.71
C THR A 99 -1.54 -7.08 -24.20
N LYS A 100 -1.51 -6.85 -22.89
CA LYS A 100 -2.30 -5.83 -22.22
C LYS A 100 -1.52 -5.20 -21.07
N LEU A 101 -1.77 -3.92 -20.87
CA LEU A 101 -1.36 -3.16 -19.70
C LEU A 101 -2.61 -2.72 -18.93
N GLU A 102 -2.74 -3.19 -17.70
CA GLU A 102 -3.84 -2.86 -16.79
C GLU A 102 -3.33 -1.92 -15.71
N VAL A 103 -4.15 -0.94 -15.36
CA VAL A 103 -3.87 0.07 -14.33
C VAL A 103 -5.01 0.08 -13.33
N GLU A 104 -4.68 0.02 -12.05
CA GLU A 104 -5.64 0.20 -10.96
C GLU A 104 -5.20 1.32 -10.02
N ALA A 105 -6.12 2.23 -9.71
CA ALA A 105 -5.85 3.36 -8.83
C ALA A 105 -7.02 3.60 -7.86
N PRO A 106 -6.74 4.04 -6.61
CA PRO A 106 -7.75 4.26 -5.58
C PRO A 106 -8.46 5.62 -5.69
N SER A 107 -8.40 6.29 -6.85
CA SER A 107 -9.17 7.50 -7.15
C SER A 107 -9.13 7.79 -8.66
N ARG A 108 -10.16 8.46 -9.18
CA ARG A 108 -10.22 8.91 -10.58
C ARG A 108 -9.04 9.79 -10.97
N ARG A 109 -8.69 10.74 -10.09
CA ARG A 109 -7.55 11.64 -10.29
C ARG A 109 -6.27 10.87 -10.54
N ARG A 110 -5.93 9.91 -9.68
CA ARG A 110 -4.71 9.11 -9.86
C ARG A 110 -4.75 8.22 -11.10
N LEU A 111 -5.92 7.71 -11.48
CA LEU A 111 -6.04 6.97 -12.73
C LEU A 111 -5.74 7.89 -13.92
N ASP A 112 -6.34 9.07 -13.96
CA ASP A 112 -6.14 10.02 -15.05
C ASP A 112 -4.68 10.50 -15.11
N ASP A 113 -4.06 10.79 -13.97
CA ASP A 113 -2.63 11.16 -13.88
C ASP A 113 -1.73 10.02 -14.40
N CYS A 114 -2.01 8.76 -14.00
CA CYS A 114 -1.24 7.60 -14.45
C CYS A 114 -1.42 7.36 -15.95
N ARG A 115 -2.65 7.49 -16.46
CA ARG A 115 -2.96 7.35 -17.90
C ARG A 115 -2.24 8.40 -18.73
N GLN A 116 -2.27 9.65 -18.30
CA GLN A 116 -1.54 10.72 -18.96
C GLN A 116 -0.04 10.38 -19.01
N ARG A 117 0.54 9.95 -17.89
CA ARG A 117 1.95 9.57 -17.81
C ARG A 117 2.30 8.42 -18.77
N LEU A 118 1.46 7.38 -18.84
CA LEU A 118 1.64 6.26 -19.76
C LEU A 118 1.51 6.68 -21.23
N GLU A 119 0.53 7.51 -21.56
CA GLU A 119 0.29 8.01 -22.92
C GLU A 119 1.43 8.93 -23.39
N GLU A 120 2.00 9.74 -22.49
CA GLU A 120 3.20 10.54 -22.76
C GLU A 120 4.44 9.69 -23.06
N LEU A 121 4.64 8.59 -22.34
CA LEU A 121 5.82 7.72 -22.50
C LEU A 121 5.69 6.76 -23.68
N LEU A 122 4.53 6.12 -23.83
CA LEU A 122 4.33 4.99 -24.74
C LEU A 122 3.67 5.41 -26.06
N GLY A 123 2.91 6.50 -26.07
CA GLY A 123 2.25 7.02 -27.26
C GLY A 123 1.45 5.95 -28.01
N GLU A 124 1.72 5.79 -29.30
CA GLU A 124 1.00 4.83 -30.17
C GLU A 124 1.24 3.35 -29.83
N ARG A 125 2.18 3.03 -28.93
CA ARG A 125 2.48 1.64 -28.51
C ARG A 125 1.36 1.05 -27.66
N ILE A 126 0.58 1.90 -27.01
CA ILE A 126 -0.57 1.51 -26.22
C ILE A 126 -1.84 2.06 -26.84
N ARG A 127 -2.93 1.29 -26.72
CA ARG A 127 -4.26 1.72 -27.13
C ARG A 127 -5.24 1.46 -26.00
N LEU A 128 -5.88 2.51 -25.50
CA LEU A 128 -6.93 2.38 -24.50
C LEU A 128 -8.09 1.55 -25.05
N ILE A 129 -8.48 0.51 -24.30
CA ILE A 129 -9.61 -0.36 -24.59
C ILE A 129 -10.82 0.05 -23.75
N GLN A 130 -10.62 0.19 -22.44
CA GLN A 130 -11.71 0.41 -21.48
C GLN A 130 -11.20 1.16 -20.24
N THR A 131 -12.10 1.92 -19.62
CA THR A 131 -11.94 2.41 -18.24
C THR A 131 -13.09 1.90 -17.38
N GLY A 132 -12.84 1.70 -16.09
CA GLY A 132 -13.82 1.23 -15.12
C GLY A 132 -13.74 2.02 -13.83
N ALA A 133 -14.86 2.04 -13.09
CA ALA A 133 -14.92 2.55 -11.73
C ALA A 133 -15.89 1.68 -10.92
N LYS A 134 -15.46 1.26 -9.73
CA LYS A 134 -16.24 0.52 -8.74
C LYS A 134 -16.16 1.24 -7.41
N GLU A 135 -17.28 1.31 -6.71
CA GLU A 135 -17.31 1.91 -5.37
C GLU A 135 -16.64 0.99 -4.35
N LEU A 136 -16.03 1.56 -3.31
CA LEU A 136 -15.38 0.80 -2.21
C LEU A 136 -16.33 -0.25 -1.60
N ALA A 137 -17.62 0.06 -1.50
CA ALA A 137 -18.63 -0.85 -0.99
C ALA A 137 -18.86 -2.08 -1.90
N GLU A 138 -18.80 -1.89 -3.22
CA GLU A 138 -18.96 -2.96 -4.21
C GLU A 138 -17.75 -3.90 -4.18
N VAL A 139 -16.53 -3.36 -4.15
CA VAL A 139 -15.29 -4.15 -4.05
C VAL A 139 -15.20 -4.94 -2.73
N LEU A 140 -15.62 -4.35 -1.61
CA LEU A 140 -15.68 -5.06 -0.32
C LEU A 140 -16.76 -6.15 -0.29
N SER A 141 -17.79 -6.05 -1.14
CA SER A 141 -18.87 -7.03 -1.25
C SER A 141 -18.58 -8.15 -2.23
N GLU A 142 -17.80 -7.88 -3.27
CA GLU A 142 -17.38 -8.86 -4.29
C GLU A 142 -16.22 -9.73 -3.81
N GLY A 143 -15.53 -9.35 -2.72
CA GLY A 143 -14.22 -9.92 -2.40
C GLY A 143 -13.18 -9.52 -3.47
N PRO A 144 -11.88 -9.66 -3.20
CA PRO A 144 -10.88 -9.42 -4.25
C PRO A 144 -11.20 -10.34 -5.43
N SER A 145 -11.60 -9.76 -6.57
CA SER A 145 -11.79 -10.47 -7.83
C SER A 145 -10.46 -10.53 -8.58
N THR A 146 -9.49 -11.09 -7.89
CA THR A 146 -8.37 -11.82 -8.48
C THR A 146 -8.64 -13.23 -8.01
N GLU A 147 -8.46 -14.26 -8.85
CA GLU A 147 -8.36 -15.61 -8.29
C GLU A 147 -7.43 -15.52 -7.08
N PRO A 148 -7.78 -16.10 -5.92
CA PRO A 148 -6.87 -16.08 -4.80
C PRO A 148 -5.65 -16.88 -5.25
N GLU A 149 -4.60 -16.19 -5.72
CA GLU A 149 -3.26 -16.65 -5.44
C GLU A 149 -3.30 -16.94 -3.96
N GLU A 150 -3.06 -18.20 -3.60
CA GLU A 150 -2.80 -18.56 -2.22
C GLU A 150 -1.86 -17.47 -1.70
N PRO A 151 -2.25 -16.71 -0.67
CA PRO A 151 -1.46 -15.56 -0.25
C PRO A 151 -0.03 -16.06 -0.13
N PHE A 152 0.87 -15.57 -0.98
CA PHE A 152 2.26 -15.97 -0.92
C PHE A 152 2.70 -15.59 0.49
N VAL A 153 2.80 -16.59 1.35
CA VAL A 153 3.33 -16.45 2.68
C VAL A 153 4.80 -16.75 2.47
N PRO A 154 5.67 -15.72 2.36
CA PRO A 154 7.09 -15.97 2.22
C PRO A 154 7.55 -16.90 3.34
N PRO A 155 8.57 -17.73 3.09
CA PRO A 155 9.14 -18.57 4.13
C PRO A 155 9.40 -17.75 5.40
N PRO A 156 9.15 -18.29 6.60
CA PRO A 156 9.28 -17.54 7.84
C PRO A 156 10.67 -16.92 8.02
N GLU A 157 11.70 -17.52 7.42
CA GLU A 157 13.07 -17.01 7.35
C GLU A 157 13.16 -15.70 6.55
N LEU A 158 12.54 -15.65 5.38
CA LEU A 158 12.49 -14.46 4.52
C LEU A 158 11.65 -13.34 5.16
N ILE A 159 10.55 -13.68 5.83
CA ILE A 159 9.75 -12.72 6.62
C ILE A 159 10.61 -12.10 7.72
N ALA A 160 11.40 -12.92 8.43
CA ALA A 160 12.26 -12.45 9.50
C ALA A 160 13.39 -11.56 8.99
N GLU A 161 13.98 -11.85 7.82
CA GLU A 161 15.01 -11.02 7.19
C GLU A 161 14.46 -9.66 6.72
N ILE A 162 13.30 -9.67 6.06
CA ILE A 162 12.61 -8.44 5.63
C ILE A 162 12.26 -7.59 6.86
N GLU A 163 11.71 -8.21 7.90
CA GLU A 163 11.41 -7.53 9.16
C GLU A 163 12.66 -6.93 9.81
N ASP A 164 13.75 -7.69 9.92
CA ASP A 164 15.00 -7.19 10.53
C ASP A 164 15.58 -6.00 9.75
N LYS A 165 15.55 -6.06 8.41
CA LYS A 165 15.99 -4.96 7.54
C LYS A 165 15.11 -3.72 7.74
N MET A 166 13.79 -3.88 7.77
CA MET A 166 12.85 -2.78 7.99
C MET A 166 13.06 -2.11 9.36
N LEU A 167 13.23 -2.90 10.41
CA LEU A 167 13.42 -2.36 11.77
C LEU A 167 14.78 -1.65 11.93
N ARG A 168 15.84 -2.15 11.29
CA ARG A 168 17.15 -1.47 11.21
C ARG A 168 17.07 -0.15 10.49
N GLN A 169 16.40 -0.12 9.35
CA GLN A 169 16.22 1.13 8.62
C GLN A 169 15.46 2.15 9.47
N TRP A 170 14.37 1.74 10.12
CA TRP A 170 13.55 2.64 10.93
C TRP A 170 14.33 3.32 12.06
N ILE A 171 15.24 2.61 12.75
CA ILE A 171 16.02 3.20 13.84
C ILE A 171 17.11 4.19 13.35
N ASP A 172 17.47 4.12 12.08
CA ASP A 172 18.50 4.94 11.43
C ASP A 172 17.92 6.03 10.51
N GLU A 173 16.59 6.11 10.39
CA GLU A 173 15.88 7.09 9.56
C GLU A 173 15.40 8.30 10.38
N SER A 174 15.49 9.50 9.79
CA SER A 174 15.13 10.75 10.47
C SER A 174 13.61 10.90 10.58
N ILE A 175 13.10 11.10 11.80
CA ILE A 175 11.66 11.16 12.05
C ILE A 175 11.24 12.60 12.41
N PRO A 176 10.34 13.25 11.65
CA PRO A 176 9.87 14.61 11.94
C PRO A 176 9.26 14.77 13.34
N ALA A 177 8.54 13.76 13.84
CA ALA A 177 7.97 13.75 15.20
C ALA A 177 9.04 13.76 16.32
N LEU A 178 10.30 13.40 16.00
CA LEU A 178 11.46 13.49 16.90
C LEU A 178 12.27 14.78 16.66
N GLY A 179 11.69 15.77 15.97
CA GLY A 179 12.38 16.99 15.57
C GLY A 179 13.38 16.76 14.43
N GLY A 180 13.15 15.76 13.57
CA GLY A 180 14.04 15.41 12.47
C GLY A 180 15.24 14.54 12.87
N GLN A 181 15.30 14.06 14.11
CA GLN A 181 16.32 13.12 14.58
C GLN A 181 15.94 11.67 14.25
N THR A 182 16.94 10.81 14.14
CA THR A 182 16.72 9.36 14.11
C THR A 182 16.31 8.84 15.49
N PRO A 183 15.59 7.71 15.59
CA PRO A 183 15.36 7.05 16.89
C PRO A 183 16.65 6.78 17.65
N ARG A 184 17.72 6.37 16.96
CA ARG A 184 19.04 6.13 17.58
C ARG A 184 19.65 7.39 18.20
N GLU A 185 19.42 8.55 17.60
CA GLU A 185 19.89 9.83 18.14
C GLU A 185 18.99 10.32 19.28
N ALA A 186 17.68 10.25 19.10
CA ALA A 186 16.69 10.74 20.07
C ALA A 186 16.82 10.03 21.43
N VAL A 187 17.08 8.71 21.44
CA VAL A 187 17.22 7.93 22.69
C VAL A 187 18.43 8.31 23.55
N LYS A 188 19.33 9.17 23.07
CA LYS A 188 20.44 9.69 23.87
C LYS A 188 19.99 10.66 24.97
N THR A 189 18.76 11.19 24.88
CA THR A 189 18.18 12.10 25.87
C THR A 189 16.98 11.49 26.59
N PRO A 190 16.71 11.82 27.87
CA PRO A 190 15.53 11.33 28.58
C PRO A 190 14.20 11.72 27.92
N GLU A 191 14.16 12.89 27.26
CA GLU A 191 12.98 13.36 26.52
C GLU A 191 12.79 12.54 25.23
N GLY A 192 13.84 12.41 24.42
CA GLY A 192 13.76 11.64 23.18
C GLY A 192 13.49 10.16 23.41
N ARG A 193 13.94 9.58 24.53
CA ARG A 193 13.53 8.23 24.96
C ARG A 193 12.02 8.10 25.14
N ARG A 194 11.37 9.08 25.80
CA ARG A 194 9.92 9.09 25.98
C ARG A 194 9.20 9.22 24.63
N GLN A 195 9.64 10.14 23.78
CA GLN A 195 9.06 10.34 22.45
C GLN A 195 9.17 9.09 21.56
N VAL A 196 10.33 8.41 21.57
CA VAL A 196 10.51 7.16 20.81
C VAL A 196 9.61 6.04 21.35
N LEU A 197 9.43 5.94 22.67
CA LEU A 197 8.52 4.96 23.27
C LEU A 197 7.05 5.23 22.90
N GLU A 198 6.63 6.49 22.89
CA GLU A 198 5.29 6.88 22.44
C GLU A 198 5.04 6.55 20.96
N LEU A 199 6.04 6.77 20.09
CA LEU A 199 5.96 6.37 18.68
C LEU A 199 5.83 4.86 18.51
N ILE A 200 6.57 4.08 19.29
CA ILE A 200 6.46 2.62 19.31
C ILE A 200 5.06 2.19 19.77
N GLU A 201 4.54 2.79 20.84
CA GLU A 201 3.21 2.47 21.37
C GLU A 201 2.09 2.83 20.38
N TYR A 202 2.17 3.99 19.75
CA TYR A 202 1.26 4.40 18.68
C TYR A 202 1.25 3.39 17.54
N SER A 203 2.44 2.97 17.09
CA SER A 203 2.60 2.00 16.00
C SER A 203 1.99 0.63 16.35
N VAL A 204 2.21 0.15 17.58
CA VAL A 204 1.60 -1.08 18.10
C VAL A 204 0.08 -0.97 18.16
N GLN A 205 -0.46 0.18 18.56
CA GLN A 205 -1.90 0.40 18.64
C GLN A 205 -2.56 0.43 17.25
N MET A 206 -1.90 1.07 16.29
CA MET A 206 -2.32 1.07 14.89
C MET A 206 -2.33 -0.35 14.31
N GLN A 207 -1.26 -1.11 14.55
CA GLN A 207 -1.15 -2.52 14.13
C GLN A 207 -2.26 -3.41 14.72
N LYS A 208 -2.63 -3.22 15.99
CA LYS A 208 -3.75 -3.94 16.63
C LYS A 208 -5.11 -3.62 16.02
N SER A 209 -5.25 -2.42 15.46
CA SER A 209 -6.50 -1.93 14.87
C SER A 209 -6.67 -2.39 13.43
N MET A 210 -5.63 -2.92 12.80
CA MET A 210 -5.70 -3.46 11.44
C MET A 210 -6.23 -4.90 11.41
N PRO A 211 -7.10 -5.25 10.45
CA PRO A 211 -7.61 -6.61 10.30
C PRO A 211 -6.46 -7.55 9.92
N LYS A 212 -6.24 -8.61 10.70
CA LYS A 212 -5.22 -9.62 10.43
C LYS A 212 -5.56 -10.37 9.14
N ARG A 213 -4.84 -10.08 8.07
CA ARG A 213 -4.94 -10.80 6.78
C ARG A 213 -3.67 -11.65 6.58
N PRO A 214 -3.79 -12.84 5.98
CA PRO A 214 -2.61 -13.59 5.53
C PRO A 214 -1.69 -12.71 4.66
N GLY A 215 -0.38 -12.80 4.86
CA GLY A 215 0.62 -11.99 4.13
C GLY A 215 0.90 -10.58 4.69
N MET A 216 0.20 -10.14 5.73
CA MET A 216 0.40 -8.79 6.29
C MET A 216 1.57 -8.76 7.29
N PHE A 217 2.61 -7.97 6.99
CA PHE A 217 3.76 -7.79 7.86
C PHE A 217 3.38 -7.09 9.16
N ALA A 218 3.80 -7.69 10.27
CA ALA A 218 3.44 -7.29 11.62
C ALA A 218 4.72 -7.15 12.46
N PRO A 219 5.43 -6.00 12.36
CA PRO A 219 6.77 -5.86 12.93
C PRO A 219 6.79 -6.09 14.45
N ASP A 220 7.76 -6.85 14.94
CA ASP A 220 8.00 -7.01 16.37
C ASP A 220 8.79 -5.84 16.95
N TYR A 221 8.06 -4.83 17.43
CA TYR A 221 8.65 -3.65 18.07
C TYR A 221 9.44 -3.95 19.36
N ARG A 222 9.41 -5.18 19.90
CA ARG A 222 10.35 -5.57 20.97
C ARG A 222 11.79 -5.58 20.47
N LYS A 223 12.03 -5.97 19.21
CA LYS A 223 13.36 -5.92 18.58
C LYS A 223 13.88 -4.48 18.51
N VAL A 224 13.02 -3.53 18.16
CA VAL A 224 13.35 -2.09 18.15
C VAL A 224 13.78 -1.61 19.53
N LYS A 225 13.00 -1.93 20.58
CA LYS A 225 13.35 -1.55 21.96
C LYS A 225 14.71 -2.11 22.36
N LYS A 226 15.00 -3.36 22.02
CA LYS A 226 16.30 -3.99 22.25
C LYS A 226 17.45 -3.28 21.51
N MET A 227 17.27 -2.99 20.23
CA MET A 227 18.28 -2.31 19.40
C MET A 227 18.60 -0.90 19.89
N LEU A 228 17.62 -0.24 20.52
CA LEU A 228 17.75 1.10 21.07
C LEU A 228 18.12 1.13 22.56
N GLY A 229 18.23 -0.02 23.24
CA GLY A 229 18.50 -0.10 24.68
C GLY A 229 17.38 0.49 25.54
N LEU A 230 16.12 0.30 25.14
CA LEU A 230 14.91 0.79 25.81
C LEU A 230 14.16 -0.31 26.56
N GLU A 231 14.85 -1.41 26.89
CA GLU A 231 14.29 -2.56 27.63
C GLU A 231 14.10 -2.26 29.13
#